data_AF-A0A3S5BAQ5-F1
#
_entry.id   AF-A0A3S5BAQ5-F1
#
_cell.length_a   1.000
_cell.length_b   1.000
_cell.length_c   1.000
_cell.angle_alpha   90.00
_cell.angle_beta   90.00
_cell.angle_gamma   90.00
#
_symmetry.space_group_name_H-M   'P 1'
#
loop_
_entity.id
_entity.type
_entity.pdbx_description
1 polymer ?
#
loop_
_entity_poly.entity_id
_entity_poly.type
_entity_poly.pdbx_seq_one_letter_code
_entity_poly.pdbx_strand_id
1 'polypeptide(L)'
;MKSMKKLLLAVTNPNKFRACEYLIRYHERRNDKIIVFSDNVFALKYYAKKMNRPYLYGPTTQGERMQILKNFQHNPNVSPSFVVH
;
A
#
# COMPACT_ATOMS: atom_id res chain seq x y z
N MET A 1 -28.77 -2.28 0.00
CA MET A 1 -27.54 -1.49 -0.30
C MET A 1 -26.79 -1.18 1.00
N LYS A 2 -25.63 -1.81 1.26
CA LYS A 2 -24.72 -1.28 2.28
C LYS A 2 -24.25 0.09 1.79
N SER A 3 -24.58 1.15 2.53
CA SER A 3 -24.19 2.52 2.19
C SER A 3 -22.68 2.60 1.92
N MET A 4 -22.27 3.11 0.75
CA MET A 4 -20.85 3.34 0.42
C MET A 4 -20.12 4.16 1.50
N LYS A 5 -20.86 5.00 2.23
CA LYS A 5 -20.35 5.79 3.36
C LYS A 5 -19.89 4.90 4.53
N LYS A 6 -20.61 3.82 4.83
CA LYS A 6 -20.20 2.83 5.85
C LYS A 6 -18.94 2.08 5.41
N LEU A 7 -18.81 1.77 4.13
CA LEU A 7 -17.61 1.12 3.59
C LEU A 7 -16.39 2.05 3.72
N LEU A 8 -16.51 3.31 3.28
CA LEU A 8 -15.45 4.31 3.41
C LEU A 8 -14.97 4.46 4.86
N LEU A 9 -15.89 4.62 5.81
CA LEU A 9 -15.56 4.71 7.25
C LEU A 9 -14.85 3.46 7.77
N ALA A 10 -15.26 2.27 7.32
CA ALA A 10 -14.66 1.00 7.73
C ALA A 10 -13.25 0.78 7.15
N VAL A 11 -12.99 1.33 5.96
CA VAL A 11 -11.68 1.26 5.32
C VAL A 11 -10.74 2.33 5.88
N THR A 12 -11.23 3.54 6.18
CA THR A 12 -10.44 4.61 6.79
C THR A 12 -10.40 4.55 8.33
N ASN A 13 -10.59 3.36 8.92
CA ASN A 13 -10.53 3.18 10.36
C ASN A 13 -9.08 3.41 10.87
N PRO A 14 -8.84 4.35 11.81
CA PRO A 14 -7.50 4.64 12.34
C PRO A 14 -6.80 3.43 12.98
N ASN A 15 -7.56 2.51 13.60
CA ASN A 15 -7.00 1.31 14.19
C ASN A 15 -6.45 0.36 13.11
N LYS A 16 -7.14 0.25 11.97
CA LYS A 16 -6.62 -0.50 10.82
C LYS A 16 -5.37 0.14 10.24
N PHE A 17 -5.32 1.46 10.16
CA PHE A 17 -4.14 2.17 9.70
C PHE A 17 -2.92 1.89 10.59
N ARG A 18 -3.08 2.02 11.92
CA ARG A 18 -2.01 1.73 12.89
C ARG A 18 -1.52 0.29 12.82
N ALA A 19 -2.43 -0.68 12.70
CA ALA A 19 -2.07 -2.08 12.55
C ALA A 19 -1.29 -2.34 11.25
N CYS A 20 -1.76 -1.77 10.13
CA CYS A 20 -1.07 -1.87 8.84
C CYS A 20 0.34 -1.25 8.90
N GLU A 21 0.46 -0.05 9.45
CA GLU A 21 1.76 0.63 9.62
C GLU A 21 2.71 -0.18 10.51
N TYR A 22 2.20 -0.74 11.61
CA TYR A 22 2.99 -1.60 12.50
C TYR A 22 3.54 -2.82 11.76
N LEU A 23 2.69 -3.54 11.02
CA LEU A 23 3.09 -4.74 10.28
C LEU A 23 4.11 -4.43 9.19
N ILE A 24 3.92 -3.34 8.44
CA ILE A 24 4.89 -2.89 7.43
C ILE A 24 6.24 -2.64 8.10
N ARG A 25 6.28 -1.84 9.16
CA ARG A 25 7.54 -1.53 9.86
C ARG A 25 8.18 -2.77 10.48
N TYR A 26 7.38 -3.71 10.97
CA TYR A 26 7.86 -4.96 11.58
C TYR A 26 8.62 -5.82 10.57
N HIS A 27 8.04 -6.01 9.38
CA HIS A 27 8.64 -6.80 8.31
C HIS A 27 9.76 -6.05 7.57
N GLU A 28 9.68 -4.71 7.45
CA GLU A 28 10.77 -3.91 6.90
C GLU A 28 12.07 -4.04 7.73
N ARG A 29 11.97 -4.09 9.07
CA ARG A 29 13.13 -4.32 9.95
C ARG A 29 13.78 -5.68 9.76
N ARG A 30 13.04 -6.65 9.21
CA ARG A 30 13.51 -8.02 8.92
C ARG A 30 14.04 -8.15 7.49
N ASN A 31 13.96 -7.08 6.69
CA ASN A 31 14.20 -7.09 5.25
C ASN A 31 13.26 -8.04 4.48
N ASP A 32 12.05 -8.26 5.00
CA ASP A 32 11.02 -9.03 4.32
C ASP A 32 10.35 -8.18 3.24
N LYS A 33 10.04 -8.78 2.08
CA LYS A 33 9.26 -8.15 1.01
C LYS A 33 7.77 -8.27 1.26
N ILE A 34 7.04 -7.16 1.19
CA ILE A 34 5.63 -7.09 1.59
C ILE A 34 4.81 -6.43 0.47
N ILE A 35 3.64 -7.00 0.19
CA ILE A 35 2.64 -6.39 -0.69
C ILE A 35 1.37 -6.20 0.12
N VAL A 36 0.88 -4.97 0.18
CA VAL A 36 -0.37 -4.64 0.88
C VAL A 36 -1.48 -4.48 -0.14
N PHE A 37 -2.50 -5.35 -0.08
CA PHE A 37 -3.68 -5.25 -0.94
C PHE A 37 -4.77 -4.40 -0.29
N SER A 38 -5.38 -3.51 -1.08
CA SER A 38 -6.49 -2.65 -0.69
C SER A 38 -7.61 -2.74 -1.72
N ASP A 39 -8.81 -3.08 -1.28
CA ASP A 39 -10.04 -3.17 -2.08
C ASP A 39 -10.65 -1.81 -2.45
N ASN A 40 -10.06 -0.72 -1.97
CA ASN A 40 -10.52 0.63 -2.23
C ASN A 40 -9.36 1.57 -2.65
N VAL A 41 -9.46 2.17 -3.85
CA VAL A 41 -8.44 3.06 -4.41
C VAL A 41 -8.21 4.32 -3.55
N PHE A 42 -9.26 4.85 -2.91
CA PHE A 42 -9.12 6.03 -2.07
C PHE A 42 -8.30 5.73 -0.82
N ALA A 43 -8.59 4.61 -0.14
CA ALA A 43 -7.82 4.17 1.00
C ALA A 43 -6.37 3.83 0.63
N LEU A 44 -6.18 3.11 -0.48
CA LEU A 44 -4.86 2.83 -1.04
C LEU A 44 -4.01 4.10 -1.13
N LYS A 45 -4.54 5.13 -1.82
CA LYS A 45 -3.85 6.40 -2.02
C LYS A 45 -3.56 7.10 -0.69
N TYR A 46 -4.52 7.10 0.23
CA TYR A 46 -4.33 7.70 1.56
C TYR A 46 -3.21 7.00 2.35
N TYR A 47 -3.24 5.67 2.39
CA TYR A 47 -2.29 4.85 3.13
C TYR A 47 -0.87 4.99 2.56
N ALA A 48 -0.74 4.85 1.24
CA ALA A 48 0.54 4.95 0.54
C ALA A 48 1.19 6.35 0.71
N LYS A 49 0.40 7.42 0.56
CA LYS A 49 0.89 8.79 0.77
C LYS A 49 1.27 9.04 2.23
N LYS A 50 0.48 8.57 3.19
CA LYS A 50 0.74 8.78 4.62
C LYS A 50 2.00 8.05 5.10
N MET A 51 2.26 6.87 4.56
CA MET A 51 3.43 6.05 4.90
C MET A 51 4.64 6.30 3.99
N ASN A 52 4.51 7.17 2.97
CA ASN A 52 5.52 7.41 1.94
C ASN A 52 6.02 6.11 1.30
N ARG A 53 5.09 5.33 0.72
CA ARG A 53 5.38 4.07 0.03
C ARG A 53 4.83 4.09 -1.40
N PRO A 54 5.49 3.40 -2.35
CA PRO A 54 4.98 3.26 -3.71
C PRO A 54 3.64 2.52 -3.72
N TYR A 55 2.81 2.82 -4.73
CA TYR A 55 1.51 2.18 -4.90
C TYR A 55 1.15 1.98 -6.36
N LEU A 56 0.34 0.95 -6.61
CA LEU A 56 -0.10 0.52 -7.93
C LEU A 56 -1.62 0.47 -7.98
N TYR A 57 -2.21 1.12 -8.99
CA TYR A 57 -3.65 1.14 -9.20
C TYR A 57 -3.95 1.29 -10.70
N GLY A 58 -5.21 1.11 -11.11
CA GLY A 58 -5.59 0.98 -12.53
C GLY A 58 -4.99 2.05 -13.48
N PRO A 59 -5.11 3.36 -13.16
CA PRO A 59 -4.54 4.45 -13.94
C PRO A 59 -3.01 4.59 -13.95
N THR A 60 -2.24 3.76 -13.22
CA THR A 60 -0.76 3.83 -13.24
C THR A 60 -0.23 3.49 -14.64
N THR A 61 0.72 4.27 -15.14
CA THR A 61 1.31 4.02 -16.46
C THR A 61 2.13 2.71 -16.47
N GLN A 62 2.29 2.09 -17.64
CA GLN A 62 3.10 0.86 -17.73
C GLN A 62 4.56 1.08 -17.35
N GLY A 63 5.12 2.27 -17.63
CA GLY A 63 6.48 2.65 -17.25
C GLY A 63 6.66 2.69 -15.73
N GLU A 64 5.77 3.41 -15.02
CA GLU A 64 5.78 3.47 -13.55
C GLU A 64 5.56 2.10 -12.92
N ARG A 65 4.62 1.31 -13.47
CA ARG A 65 4.36 -0.07 -13.01
C ARG A 65 5.64 -0.91 -13.07
N MET A 66 6.32 -0.88 -14.21
CA MET A 66 7.54 -1.65 -14.40
C MET A 66 8.66 -1.19 -13.47
N GLN A 67 8.78 0.11 -13.25
CA GLN A 67 9.77 0.69 -12.32
C GLN A 67 9.51 0.22 -10.88
N ILE A 68 8.26 0.27 -10.41
CA ILE A 68 7.88 -0.20 -9.07
C ILE A 68 8.18 -1.70 -8.91
N LEU A 69 7.78 -2.53 -9.87
CA LEU A 69 8.01 -3.98 -9.83
C LEU A 69 9.50 -4.33 -9.87
N LYS A 70 10.27 -3.67 -10.75
CA LYS A 70 11.72 -3.90 -10.86
C LYS A 70 12.45 -3.53 -9.57
N ASN A 71 12.10 -2.38 -8.98
CA ASN A 71 12.66 -1.94 -7.70
C ASN A 71 12.32 -2.93 -6.58
N PHE A 72 11.06 -3.37 -6.47
CA PHE A 72 10.64 -4.34 -5.46
C PHE A 72 11.35 -5.70 -5.58
N GLN A 73 11.61 -6.17 -6.80
CA GLN A 73 12.26 -7.46 -7.03
C GLN A 73 13.78 -7.41 -6.80
N HIS A 74 14.46 -6.36 -7.28
CA HIS A 74 15.92 -6.39 -7.45
C HIS A 74 16.67 -5.35 -6.62
N ASN A 75 16.00 -4.32 -6.09
CA ASN A 75 16.68 -3.22 -5.42
C ASN A 75 16.59 -3.35 -3.89
N PRO A 76 17.66 -3.79 -3.20
CA PRO A 76 17.67 -3.90 -1.75
C PRO A 76 17.72 -2.54 -1.03
N ASN A 77 18.02 -1.45 -1.76
CA ASN A 77 18.17 -0.11 -1.20
C ASN A 77 16.86 0.70 -1.19
N VAL A 78 15.78 0.15 -1.74
CA VAL A 78 14.46 0.76 -1.78
C VAL A 78 13.54 0.00 -0.84
N SER A 79 12.58 0.69 -0.21
CA SER A 79 11.62 0.06 0.71
C SER A 79 11.02 -1.19 0.06
N PRO A 80 11.10 -2.37 0.71
CA PRO A 80 10.63 -3.63 0.15
C PRO A 80 9.10 -3.77 0.29
N SER A 81 8.37 -2.64 0.27
CA SER A 81 6.93 -2.59 0.52
C SER A 81 6.22 -1.65 -0.47
N PHE A 82 5.09 -2.11 -1.00
CA PHE A 82 4.20 -1.30 -1.84
C PHE A 82 2.74 -1.72 -1.68
N VAL A 83 1.82 -0.81 -2.02
CA VAL A 83 0.38 -1.02 -1.85
C VAL A 83 -0.29 -1.20 -3.22
N VAL A 84 -1.22 -2.17 -3.36
CA VAL A 84 -1.90 -2.50 -4.62
C VAL A 84 -3.41 -2.49 -4.46
N HIS A 85 -4.12 -1.99 -5.48
CA HIS A 85 -5.56 -2.13 -5.66
C HIS A 85 -5.88 -2.95 -6.90
#